data_AF-Q5GA20-F1
#
_entry.id   AF-Q5GA20-F1
#
_cell.length_a   1.000
_cell.length_b   1.000
_cell.length_c   1.000
_cell.angle_alpha   90.00
_cell.angle_beta   90.00
_cell.angle_gamma   90.00
#
_symmetry.space_group_name_H-M   'P 1'
#
loop_
_entity.id
_entity.type
_entity.pdbx_description
1 polymer ?
#
loop_
_entity_poly.entity_id
_entity_poly.type
_entity_poly.pdbx_seq_one_letter_code
_entity_poly.pdbx_strand_id
1 'polypeptide(L)'
;MPRRPNHLAPCTLCCLLPACCHCISHLPLSAWMTIGVAEHGLWMCIRVHLVKLRAMKKLLLYKLDYGGMEDARPGHQEACSHLPKISSKETHPKIAQVLLERQKYDMALLVLKCTGHGSFSATENFKKDDISSLSEAVTVVRVRIECRLLTEAFMYHRSYCSKVKEQHSADMTHAEDALKNSWVYHVEMMVTEFCAICIKRNLVDKMIDLPWDSEEEKHLHKSLFDSAHEMPMKPNGSLLVVYYLRRYRYLEAYEVDRSLQKFEQKILENTTEEIASKIRAIARWRESLVFCFITHV
;
A
#
# COMPACT_ATOMS: atom_id res chain seq x y z
N MET A 1 58.24 32.67 38.61
CA MET A 1 56.95 31.99 38.38
C MET A 1 56.06 32.88 37.53
N PRO A 2 55.82 32.56 36.25
CA PRO A 2 54.96 33.37 35.39
C PRO A 2 53.59 32.70 35.11
N ARG A 3 52.54 33.52 35.32
CA ARG A 3 51.29 33.74 34.56
C ARG A 3 50.56 32.55 33.90
N ARG A 4 49.28 32.41 34.28
CA ARG A 4 48.21 31.78 33.49
C ARG A 4 48.05 32.47 32.12
N PRO A 5 47.58 31.73 31.11
CA PRO A 5 46.61 32.27 30.15
C PRO A 5 45.36 31.39 30.00
N ASN A 6 44.22 32.05 30.24
CA ASN A 6 42.99 32.10 29.45
C ASN A 6 42.44 30.86 28.74
N HIS A 7 41.19 30.57 29.10
CA HIS A 7 40.11 29.96 28.31
C HIS A 7 40.31 29.98 26.78
N LEU A 8 40.24 28.81 26.15
CA LEU A 8 39.77 28.65 24.78
C LEU A 8 38.54 27.72 24.74
N ALA A 9 37.55 28.16 23.98
CA ALA A 9 36.18 27.64 23.91
C ALA A 9 36.05 26.28 23.18
N PRO A 10 35.01 25.48 23.49
CA PRO A 10 34.73 24.19 22.87
C PRO A 10 33.91 24.37 21.58
N CYS A 11 34.50 24.91 20.50
CA CYS A 11 33.72 25.12 19.26
C CYS A 11 34.41 24.72 17.95
N THR A 12 35.61 24.16 17.93
CA THR A 12 36.32 23.85 16.66
C THR A 12 36.41 22.37 16.28
N LEU A 13 35.89 21.44 17.09
CA LEU A 13 35.98 20.00 16.75
C LEU A 13 34.85 19.44 15.87
N CYS A 14 33.78 20.19 15.59
CA CYS A 14 32.64 19.68 14.82
C CYS A 14 32.79 19.74 13.29
N CYS A 15 33.90 20.27 12.75
CA CYS A 15 34.01 20.55 11.31
C CYS A 15 34.79 19.51 10.47
N LEU A 16 35.18 18.34 11.01
CA LEU A 16 36.02 17.36 10.29
C LEU A 16 35.41 15.96 10.11
N LEU A 17 34.08 15.82 10.23
CA LEU A 17 33.41 14.52 10.29
C LEU A 17 32.96 13.83 8.97
N PRO A 18 33.39 14.19 7.73
CA PRO A 18 33.14 13.29 6.60
C PRO A 18 34.28 12.28 6.32
N ALA A 19 35.49 12.44 6.88
CA ALA A 19 36.67 11.70 6.39
C ALA A 19 37.16 10.51 7.24
N CYS A 20 36.69 10.32 8.48
CA CYS A 20 37.36 9.41 9.42
C CYS A 20 36.81 7.97 9.51
N CYS A 21 35.72 7.61 8.82
CA CYS A 21 35.13 6.27 8.97
C CYS A 21 35.99 5.14 8.38
N HIS A 22 36.98 5.42 7.53
CA HIS A 22 37.83 4.39 6.91
C HIS A 22 39.13 4.09 7.65
N CYS A 23 39.48 4.85 8.69
CA CYS A 23 40.76 4.70 9.41
C CYS A 23 40.66 3.98 10.76
N ILE A 24 39.46 3.64 11.24
CA ILE A 24 39.25 3.11 12.60
C ILE A 24 39.53 1.59 12.69
N SER A 25 39.58 0.88 11.56
CA SER A 25 39.73 -0.59 11.51
C SER A 25 41.15 -1.13 11.81
N HIS A 26 42.16 -0.28 11.99
CA HIS A 26 43.57 -0.71 12.13
C HIS A 26 44.30 -0.23 13.39
N LEU A 27 43.59 0.30 14.40
CA LEU A 27 44.23 0.76 15.64
C LEU A 27 44.42 -0.37 16.67
N PRO A 28 45.61 -0.51 17.30
CA PRO A 28 45.88 -1.52 18.31
C PRO A 28 45.05 -1.29 19.59
N LEU A 29 44.75 -2.38 20.33
CA LEU A 29 43.90 -2.41 21.53
C LEU A 29 44.28 -1.40 22.63
N SER A 30 45.55 -0.95 22.68
CA SER A 30 46.00 0.07 23.64
C SER A 30 45.45 1.48 23.34
N ALA A 31 45.07 1.77 22.10
CA ALA A 31 44.45 3.05 21.72
C ALA A 31 42.97 3.14 22.14
N TRP A 32 42.29 1.99 22.32
CA TRP A 32 40.88 1.94 22.71
C TRP A 32 40.65 2.41 24.15
N MET A 33 41.61 2.21 25.06
CA MET A 33 41.47 2.63 26.47
C MET A 33 41.47 4.16 26.64
N THR A 34 42.11 4.91 25.75
CA THR A 34 42.03 6.39 25.71
C THR A 34 40.79 6.93 24.99
N ILE A 35 40.06 6.08 24.26
CA ILE A 35 38.83 6.42 23.50
C ILE A 35 37.56 6.22 24.35
N GLY A 36 37.67 5.81 25.62
CA GLY A 36 36.51 5.63 26.52
C GLY A 36 35.65 6.90 26.73
N VAL A 37 36.21 8.10 26.54
CA VAL A 37 35.45 9.37 26.63
C VAL A 37 34.82 9.76 25.29
N ALA A 38 35.43 9.36 24.16
CA ALA A 38 34.91 9.61 22.83
C ALA A 38 33.78 8.65 22.45
N GLU A 39 33.77 7.40 22.95
CA GLU A 39 32.62 6.50 22.80
C GLU A 39 31.38 7.05 23.51
N HIS A 40 31.53 7.64 24.69
CA HIS A 40 30.42 8.28 25.41
C HIS A 40 29.90 9.52 24.69
N GLY A 41 30.80 10.32 24.09
CA GLY A 41 30.45 11.47 23.25
C GLY A 41 29.76 11.06 21.94
N LEU A 42 30.24 10.00 21.28
CA LEU A 42 29.64 9.46 20.06
C LEU A 42 28.28 8.82 20.36
N TRP A 43 28.15 8.06 21.46
CA TRP A 43 26.88 7.54 21.94
C TRP A 43 25.92 8.64 22.35
N MET A 44 26.39 9.71 23.00
CA MET A 44 25.58 10.89 23.30
C MET A 44 25.13 11.59 22.01
N CYS A 45 26.00 11.77 21.02
CA CYS A 45 25.65 12.36 19.73
C CYS A 45 24.65 11.50 18.95
N ILE A 46 24.85 10.17 18.92
CA ILE A 46 23.94 9.19 18.32
C ILE A 46 22.61 9.20 19.06
N ARG A 47 22.62 9.18 20.39
CA ARG A 47 21.40 9.17 21.23
C ARG A 47 20.65 10.51 21.13
N VAL A 48 21.34 11.65 21.03
CA VAL A 48 20.74 12.97 20.78
C VAL A 48 20.21 13.06 19.35
N HIS A 49 20.90 12.52 18.35
CA HIS A 49 20.36 12.42 16.98
C HIS A 49 19.15 11.49 16.91
N LEU A 50 19.18 10.33 17.57
CA LEU A 50 18.07 9.38 17.65
C LEU A 50 16.88 9.98 18.42
N VAL A 51 17.12 10.71 19.50
CA VAL A 51 16.06 11.42 20.25
C VAL A 51 15.50 12.58 19.41
N LYS A 52 16.33 13.33 18.68
CA LYS A 52 15.87 14.36 17.73
C LYS A 52 15.10 13.76 16.56
N LEU A 53 15.54 12.64 15.98
CA LEU A 53 14.84 11.91 14.93
C LEU A 53 13.51 11.35 15.44
N ARG A 54 13.48 10.77 16.63
CA ARG A 54 12.27 10.26 17.27
C ARG A 54 11.30 11.39 17.65
N ALA A 55 11.81 12.54 18.08
CA ALA A 55 11.02 13.75 18.35
C ALA A 55 10.52 14.41 17.06
N MET A 56 11.33 14.51 16.00
CA MET A 56 10.93 14.97 14.67
C MET A 56 9.88 14.04 14.07
N LYS A 57 10.03 12.72 14.23
CA LYS A 57 9.06 11.72 13.79
C LYS A 57 7.73 11.82 14.55
N LYS A 58 7.78 12.05 15.87
CA LYS A 58 6.57 12.35 16.68
C LYS A 58 5.95 13.69 16.30
N LEU A 59 6.75 14.71 16.03
CA LEU A 59 6.29 16.04 15.60
C LEU A 59 5.70 15.99 14.18
N LEU A 60 6.25 15.15 13.30
CA LEU A 60 5.72 14.88 11.97
C LEU A 60 4.40 14.12 12.06
N LEU A 61 4.34 13.07 12.87
CA LEU A 61 3.11 12.34 13.13
C LEU A 61 2.05 13.28 13.73
N TYR A 62 2.42 14.13 14.68
CA TYR A 62 1.54 15.15 15.27
C TYR A 62 1.08 16.22 14.26
N LYS A 63 1.98 16.77 13.44
CA LYS A 63 1.64 17.72 12.35
C LYS A 63 0.81 17.06 11.24
N LEU A 64 0.93 15.74 11.07
CA LEU A 64 0.17 14.94 10.10
C LEU A 64 -1.18 14.46 10.65
N ASP A 65 -1.32 14.24 11.96
CA ASP A 65 -2.58 13.79 12.60
C ASP A 65 -3.48 14.96 13.03
N TYR A 66 -2.93 16.07 13.53
CA TYR A 66 -3.71 17.21 14.07
C TYR A 66 -3.86 18.41 13.13
N GLY A 67 -3.39 18.31 11.88
CA GLY A 67 -3.51 19.38 10.88
C GLY A 67 -4.91 19.47 10.26
N GLY A 68 -5.96 19.58 11.07
CA GLY A 68 -7.30 19.95 10.65
C GLY A 68 -7.47 21.47 10.67
N MET A 69 -8.06 22.01 9.62
CA MET A 69 -8.54 23.39 9.47
C MET A 69 -7.50 24.52 9.26
N GLU A 70 -7.44 24.91 7.98
CA GLU A 70 -7.14 26.23 7.39
C GLU A 70 -5.76 26.91 7.50
N ASP A 71 -4.86 26.57 8.44
CA ASP A 71 -3.52 27.24 8.50
C ASP A 71 -2.27 26.32 8.43
N ALA A 72 -2.45 25.03 8.12
CA ALA A 72 -1.38 24.01 8.16
C ALA A 72 -0.45 23.93 6.92
N ARG A 73 -0.44 24.92 6.02
CA ARG A 73 0.32 24.86 4.74
C ARG A 73 1.85 24.87 4.92
N PRO A 74 2.47 25.73 5.75
CA PRO A 74 3.92 25.81 5.84
C PRO A 74 4.55 24.57 6.51
N GLY A 75 3.98 24.12 7.63
CA GLY A 75 4.51 23.01 8.41
C GLY A 75 4.38 21.64 7.74
N HIS A 76 3.37 21.46 6.86
CA HIS A 76 3.19 20.24 6.08
C HIS A 76 4.12 20.18 4.87
N GLN A 77 4.30 21.29 4.15
CA GLN A 77 5.25 21.37 3.03
C GLN A 77 6.67 21.11 3.53
N GLU A 78 7.04 21.73 4.64
CA GLU A 78 8.32 21.52 5.33
C GLU A 78 8.48 20.04 5.72
N ALA A 79 7.48 19.45 6.38
CA ALA A 79 7.46 18.04 6.73
C ALA A 79 7.68 17.11 5.52
N CYS A 80 6.94 17.31 4.43
CA CYS A 80 7.09 16.53 3.20
C CYS A 80 8.45 16.72 2.54
N SER A 81 9.04 17.92 2.60
CA SER A 81 10.38 18.18 2.05
C SER A 81 11.50 17.46 2.83
N HIS A 82 11.28 17.21 4.13
CA HIS A 82 12.26 16.52 4.98
C HIS A 82 12.11 15.01 4.97
N LEU A 83 10.92 14.46 4.66
CA LEU A 83 10.66 13.02 4.64
C LEU A 83 11.72 12.19 3.89
N PRO A 84 12.16 12.54 2.66
CA PRO A 84 13.17 11.77 1.95
C PRO A 84 14.52 11.70 2.67
N LYS A 85 14.81 12.66 3.55
CA LYS A 85 16.07 12.76 4.30
C LYS A 85 16.03 11.99 5.63
N ILE A 86 14.84 11.67 6.13
CA ILE A 86 14.64 11.05 7.46
C ILE A 86 13.99 9.67 7.39
N SER A 87 13.42 9.30 6.24
CA SER A 87 12.80 8.00 6.04
C SER A 87 13.85 6.89 6.10
N SER A 88 13.77 6.09 7.15
CA SER A 88 14.60 4.92 7.38
C SER A 88 13.73 3.68 7.65
N LYS A 89 14.37 2.51 7.80
CA LYS A 89 13.69 1.26 8.20
C LYS A 89 12.89 1.38 9.49
N GLU A 90 13.26 2.30 10.37
CA GLU A 90 12.55 2.53 11.63
C GLU A 90 11.31 3.42 11.46
N THR A 91 10.96 3.89 10.26
CA THR A 91 9.83 4.79 10.02
C THR A 91 8.50 4.07 10.25
N HIS A 92 7.53 4.75 10.89
CA HIS A 92 6.30 4.10 11.32
C HIS A 92 5.37 3.93 10.09
N PRO A 93 4.81 2.73 9.84
CA PRO A 93 4.02 2.45 8.63
C PRO A 93 2.78 3.35 8.49
N LYS A 94 2.17 3.76 9.61
CA LYS A 94 1.08 4.77 9.65
C LYS A 94 1.38 6.07 8.90
N ILE A 95 2.65 6.47 8.76
CA ILE A 95 3.03 7.66 7.98
C ILE A 95 2.65 7.50 6.51
N ALA A 96 2.82 6.31 5.93
CA ALA A 96 2.40 6.05 4.55
C ALA A 96 0.87 6.14 4.40
N GLN A 97 0.12 5.68 5.40
CA GLN A 97 -1.34 5.80 5.41
C GLN A 97 -1.80 7.26 5.45
N VAL A 98 -1.22 8.09 6.34
CA VAL A 98 -1.61 9.50 6.42
C VAL A 98 -1.23 10.26 5.14
N LEU A 99 -0.10 9.93 4.51
CA LEU A 99 0.28 10.50 3.22
C LEU A 99 -0.66 10.06 2.09
N LEU A 100 -1.13 8.81 2.10
CA LEU A 100 -2.14 8.30 1.18
C LEU A 100 -3.46 9.07 1.32
N GLU A 101 -3.94 9.26 2.55
CA GLU A 101 -5.18 10.01 2.84
C GLU A 101 -5.09 11.47 2.40
N ARG A 102 -3.88 12.06 2.44
CA ARG A 102 -3.58 13.41 1.95
C ARG A 102 -3.24 13.49 0.45
N GLN A 103 -3.41 12.40 -0.30
CA GLN A 103 -3.14 12.31 -1.74
C GLN A 103 -1.69 12.62 -2.14
N LYS A 104 -0.72 12.36 -1.23
CA LYS A 104 0.73 12.49 -1.49
C LYS A 104 1.32 11.11 -1.81
N TYR A 105 0.87 10.51 -2.92
CA TYR A 105 1.16 9.12 -3.25
C TYR A 105 2.64 8.82 -3.45
N ASP A 106 3.38 9.68 -4.16
CA ASP A 106 4.82 9.50 -4.39
C ASP A 106 5.62 9.49 -3.08
N MET A 107 5.22 10.34 -2.13
CA MET A 107 5.83 10.41 -0.80
C MET A 107 5.47 9.19 0.04
N ALA A 108 4.22 8.74 -0.02
CA ALA A 108 3.79 7.51 0.63
C ALA A 108 4.58 6.31 0.08
N LEU A 109 4.76 6.22 -1.23
CA LEU A 109 5.53 5.17 -1.89
C LEU A 109 7.00 5.21 -1.49
N LEU A 110 7.61 6.40 -1.40
CA LEU A 110 8.97 6.56 -0.91
C LEU A 110 9.11 6.05 0.53
N VAL A 111 8.18 6.41 1.41
CA VAL A 111 8.16 5.93 2.80
C VAL A 111 8.09 4.41 2.84
N LEU A 112 7.20 3.79 2.04
CA LEU A 112 7.07 2.32 1.98
C LEU A 112 8.34 1.63 1.47
N LYS A 113 9.04 2.23 0.49
CA LYS A 113 10.32 1.71 -0.01
C LYS A 113 11.42 1.81 1.06
N CYS A 114 11.48 2.92 1.79
CA CYS A 114 12.48 3.13 2.84
C CYS A 114 12.25 2.26 4.08
N THR A 115 11.00 1.89 4.37
CA THR A 115 10.68 1.06 5.54
C THR A 115 10.90 -0.44 5.34
N GLY A 116 11.07 -0.91 4.10
CA GLY A 116 11.14 -2.35 3.79
C GLY A 116 9.77 -3.01 3.64
N HIS A 117 8.69 -2.40 4.14
CA HIS A 117 7.30 -2.86 3.95
C HIS A 117 6.85 -2.88 2.48
N GLY A 118 7.63 -2.28 1.57
CA GLY A 118 7.45 -2.35 0.12
C GLY A 118 8.16 -3.50 -0.60
N SER A 119 8.91 -4.36 0.11
CA SER A 119 9.69 -5.45 -0.48
C SER A 119 8.84 -6.71 -0.69
N PHE A 120 9.04 -7.40 -1.82
CA PHE A 120 8.46 -8.73 -2.08
C PHE A 120 9.16 -9.85 -1.30
N SER A 121 10.15 -9.52 -0.46
CA SER A 121 11.01 -10.52 0.18
C SER A 121 10.30 -11.34 1.25
N ALA A 122 10.60 -12.64 1.25
CA ALA A 122 10.04 -13.66 2.12
C ALA A 122 10.47 -13.56 3.60
N THR A 123 11.35 -12.64 3.97
CA THR A 123 12.10 -12.70 5.25
C THR A 123 11.50 -11.94 6.43
N GLU A 124 10.34 -11.31 6.27
CA GLU A 124 9.69 -10.60 7.39
C GLU A 124 8.64 -11.50 8.03
N ASN A 125 8.98 -12.07 9.19
CA ASN A 125 8.06 -12.78 10.06
C ASN A 125 6.95 -11.82 10.49
N PHE A 126 5.70 -12.05 10.09
CA PHE A 126 4.58 -11.30 10.66
C PHE A 126 4.57 -11.54 12.17
N LYS A 127 4.63 -10.44 12.93
CA LYS A 127 4.33 -10.51 14.37
C LYS A 127 2.83 -10.74 14.53
N LYS A 128 2.48 -11.47 15.58
CA LYS A 128 1.19 -12.05 16.00
C LYS A 128 0.02 -11.05 16.20
N ASP A 129 0.01 -9.90 15.53
CA ASP A 129 -1.10 -8.93 15.57
C ASP A 129 -1.73 -8.80 14.17
N ASP A 130 -2.65 -9.73 13.88
CA ASP A 130 -3.23 -9.99 12.55
C ASP A 130 -3.94 -8.77 11.90
N ILE A 131 -4.62 -7.94 12.68
CA ILE A 131 -5.43 -6.81 12.15
C ILE A 131 -4.56 -5.62 11.71
N SER A 132 -3.51 -5.34 12.47
CA SER A 132 -2.58 -4.23 12.15
C SER A 132 -1.82 -4.53 10.86
N SER A 133 -1.48 -5.81 10.63
CA SER A 133 -0.81 -6.27 9.41
C SER A 133 -1.66 -6.10 8.15
N LEU A 134 -2.98 -6.34 8.25
CA LEU A 134 -3.91 -6.22 7.12
C LEU A 134 -4.09 -4.75 6.70
N SER A 135 -4.28 -3.85 7.67
CA SER A 135 -4.41 -2.40 7.41
C SER A 135 -3.17 -1.82 6.71
N GLU A 136 -1.98 -2.28 7.12
CA GLU A 136 -0.72 -1.92 6.46
C GLU A 136 -0.64 -2.50 5.05
N ALA A 137 -0.97 -3.78 4.87
CA ALA A 137 -0.97 -4.43 3.56
C ALA A 137 -1.94 -3.77 2.57
N VAL A 138 -3.14 -3.43 3.03
CA VAL A 138 -4.10 -2.64 2.26
C VAL A 138 -3.46 -1.31 1.88
N THR A 139 -2.96 -0.52 2.84
CA THR A 139 -2.30 0.77 2.57
C THR A 139 -1.23 0.66 1.48
N VAL A 140 -0.42 -0.39 1.55
CA VAL A 140 0.65 -0.67 0.60
C VAL A 140 0.11 -0.93 -0.82
N VAL A 141 -0.96 -1.71 -0.96
CA VAL A 141 -1.66 -1.91 -2.25
C VAL A 141 -2.27 -0.60 -2.74
N ARG A 142 -2.99 0.13 -1.88
CA ARG A 142 -3.65 1.40 -2.22
C ARG A 142 -2.64 2.41 -2.78
N VAL A 143 -1.50 2.60 -2.11
CA VAL A 143 -0.44 3.51 -2.54
C VAL A 143 0.10 3.12 -3.92
N ARG A 144 0.37 1.83 -4.17
CA ARG A 144 0.89 1.39 -5.47
C ARG A 144 -0.11 1.58 -6.61
N ILE A 145 -1.39 1.26 -6.41
CA ILE A 145 -2.42 1.48 -7.43
C ILE A 145 -2.56 2.98 -7.73
N GLU A 146 -2.55 3.82 -6.70
CA GLU A 146 -2.60 5.29 -6.85
C GLU A 146 -1.38 5.85 -7.59
N CYS A 147 -0.21 5.23 -7.42
CA CYS A 147 1.00 5.52 -8.19
C CYS A 147 1.02 4.88 -9.60
N ARG A 148 -0.10 4.29 -10.07
CA ARG A 148 -0.23 3.58 -11.36
C ARG A 148 0.67 2.34 -11.50
N LEU A 149 1.13 1.77 -10.39
CA LEU A 149 1.97 0.57 -10.33
C LEU A 149 1.11 -0.68 -10.12
N LEU A 150 0.18 -0.95 -11.03
CA LEU A 150 -0.84 -2.00 -10.88
C LEU A 150 -0.22 -3.40 -10.76
N THR A 151 0.78 -3.72 -11.59
CA THR A 151 1.48 -5.02 -11.55
C THR A 151 2.25 -5.20 -10.24
N GLU A 152 2.93 -4.15 -9.74
CA GLU A 152 3.61 -4.22 -8.44
C GLU A 152 2.62 -4.36 -7.29
N ALA A 153 1.47 -3.69 -7.35
CA ALA A 153 0.39 -3.87 -6.39
C ALA A 153 -0.09 -5.32 -6.38
N PHE A 154 -0.28 -5.92 -7.55
CA PHE A 154 -0.72 -7.31 -7.69
C PHE A 154 0.32 -8.30 -7.17
N MET A 155 1.61 -8.11 -7.49
CA MET A 155 2.70 -8.95 -6.97
C MET A 155 2.76 -8.90 -5.44
N TYR A 156 2.53 -7.72 -4.85
CA TYR A 156 2.52 -7.56 -3.39
C TYR A 156 1.30 -8.27 -2.78
N HIS A 157 0.11 -8.04 -3.34
CA HIS A 157 -1.12 -8.75 -2.97
C HIS A 157 -0.91 -10.26 -2.97
N ARG A 158 -0.35 -10.81 -4.05
CA ARG A 158 -0.09 -12.25 -4.20
C ARG A 158 0.86 -12.78 -3.15
N SER A 159 1.97 -12.06 -2.91
CA SER A 159 2.95 -12.43 -1.89
C SER A 159 2.33 -12.40 -0.48
N TYR A 160 1.53 -11.38 -0.17
CA TYR A 160 0.83 -11.25 1.11
C TYR A 160 -0.15 -12.41 1.32
N CYS A 161 -1.03 -12.67 0.37
CA CYS A 161 -2.01 -13.76 0.47
C CYS A 161 -1.35 -15.14 0.56
N SER A 162 -0.22 -15.38 -0.13
CA SER A 162 0.54 -16.63 0.03
C SER A 162 1.05 -16.81 1.45
N LYS A 163 1.67 -15.76 2.02
CA LYS A 163 2.21 -15.82 3.39
C LYS A 163 1.12 -16.05 4.44
N VAL A 164 -0.02 -15.37 4.33
CA VAL A 164 -1.13 -15.56 5.28
C VAL A 164 -1.69 -17.00 5.18
N LYS A 165 -1.76 -17.57 3.97
CA LYS A 165 -2.14 -18.97 3.76
C LYS A 165 -1.11 -19.95 4.35
N GLU A 166 0.18 -19.69 4.16
CA GLU A 166 1.28 -20.51 4.71
C GLU A 166 1.29 -20.49 6.24
N GLN A 167 1.12 -19.31 6.84
CA GLN A 167 1.04 -19.17 8.31
C GLN A 167 -0.14 -19.94 8.88
N HIS A 168 -1.32 -19.80 8.27
CA HIS A 168 -2.48 -20.60 8.63
C HIS A 168 -2.19 -22.11 8.54
N SER A 169 -1.51 -22.58 7.49
CA SER A 169 -1.17 -23.99 7.34
C SER A 169 -0.21 -24.51 8.42
N ALA A 170 0.71 -23.66 8.91
CA ALA A 170 1.62 -24.00 10.00
C ALA A 170 0.91 -24.05 11.36
N ASP A 171 0.00 -23.10 11.60
CA ASP A 171 -0.73 -22.94 12.87
C ASP A 171 -1.86 -23.98 13.05
N MET A 172 -2.36 -24.59 11.97
CA MET A 172 -3.36 -25.68 12.02
C MET A 172 -2.90 -26.95 12.78
N THR A 173 -1.66 -26.99 13.28
CA THR A 173 -1.21 -28.00 14.25
C THR A 173 -1.73 -27.75 15.68
N HIS A 174 -2.28 -26.56 15.98
CA HIS A 174 -2.88 -26.24 17.28
C HIS A 174 -4.12 -25.33 17.14
N ALA A 175 -5.30 -25.88 17.46
CA ALA A 175 -6.61 -25.22 17.59
C ALA A 175 -7.41 -25.00 16.28
N GLU A 176 -8.47 -25.79 16.17
CA GLU A 176 -9.43 -25.80 15.07
C GLU A 176 -10.46 -24.65 15.21
N ASP A 177 -10.91 -24.14 14.06
CA ASP A 177 -12.06 -23.26 13.81
C ASP A 177 -11.89 -21.73 13.87
N ALA A 178 -11.12 -21.13 14.79
CA ALA A 178 -11.01 -19.65 14.82
C ALA A 178 -10.11 -19.08 13.70
N LEU A 179 -9.04 -19.80 13.33
CA LEU A 179 -8.01 -19.34 12.39
C LEU A 179 -8.43 -19.53 10.91
N LYS A 180 -9.31 -20.49 10.61
CA LYS A 180 -9.79 -20.80 9.26
C LYS A 180 -10.53 -19.63 8.61
N ASN A 181 -11.21 -18.82 9.41
CA ASN A 181 -11.90 -17.62 8.97
C ASN A 181 -10.97 -16.40 8.79
N SER A 182 -9.75 -16.45 9.35
CA SER A 182 -8.81 -15.32 9.34
C SER A 182 -8.17 -15.12 7.95
N TRP A 183 -7.57 -16.15 7.36
CA TRP A 183 -6.89 -15.98 6.06
C TRP A 183 -7.85 -15.69 4.91
N VAL A 184 -9.05 -16.29 4.94
CA VAL A 184 -10.11 -16.02 3.94
C VAL A 184 -10.54 -14.56 4.02
N TYR A 185 -10.71 -14.03 5.24
CA TYR A 185 -11.02 -12.62 5.45
C TYR A 185 -9.90 -11.70 4.93
N HIS A 186 -8.64 -12.06 5.13
CA HIS A 186 -7.51 -11.29 4.59
C HIS A 186 -7.52 -11.26 3.05
N VAL A 187 -7.78 -12.40 2.39
CA VAL A 187 -7.91 -12.48 0.93
C VAL A 187 -9.10 -11.64 0.47
N GLU A 188 -10.26 -11.79 1.11
CA GLU A 188 -11.47 -11.03 0.80
C GLU A 188 -11.21 -9.52 0.87
N MET A 189 -10.66 -9.04 1.99
CA MET A 189 -10.39 -7.62 2.22
C MET A 189 -9.38 -7.08 1.20
N MET A 190 -8.30 -7.82 0.93
CA MET A 190 -7.28 -7.39 -0.02
C MET A 190 -7.83 -7.30 -1.44
N VAL A 191 -8.56 -8.31 -1.91
CA VAL A 191 -9.14 -8.30 -3.28
C VAL A 191 -10.22 -7.22 -3.39
N THR A 192 -11.07 -7.07 -2.38
CA THR A 192 -12.14 -6.07 -2.38
C THR A 192 -11.58 -4.66 -2.43
N GLU A 193 -10.57 -4.34 -1.62
CA GLU A 193 -9.90 -3.02 -1.65
C GLU A 193 -9.16 -2.79 -2.97
N PHE A 194 -8.50 -3.82 -3.52
CA PHE A 194 -7.86 -3.76 -4.82
C PHE A 194 -8.87 -3.39 -5.92
N CYS A 195 -10.00 -4.09 -5.94
CA CYS A 195 -11.09 -3.86 -6.89
C CYS A 195 -11.69 -2.46 -6.72
N ALA A 196 -12.01 -2.06 -5.48
CA ALA A 196 -12.64 -0.77 -5.19
C ALA A 196 -11.81 0.40 -5.73
N ILE A 197 -10.48 0.38 -5.56
CA ILE A 197 -9.62 1.45 -6.05
C ILE A 197 -9.48 1.39 -7.57
N CYS A 198 -9.35 0.20 -8.15
CA CYS A 198 -9.29 0.05 -9.61
C CYS A 198 -10.57 0.55 -10.27
N ILE A 199 -11.74 0.22 -9.71
CA ILE A 199 -13.04 0.74 -10.16
C ILE A 199 -13.07 2.27 -10.07
N LYS A 200 -12.73 2.83 -8.90
CA LYS A 200 -12.70 4.28 -8.66
C LYS A 200 -11.78 5.02 -9.64
N ARG A 201 -10.65 4.41 -10.00
CA ARG A 201 -9.64 5.00 -10.89
C ARG A 201 -9.80 4.63 -12.37
N ASN A 202 -10.87 3.91 -12.73
CA ASN A 202 -11.14 3.37 -14.07
C ASN A 202 -9.94 2.56 -14.61
N LEU A 203 -9.43 1.62 -13.81
CA LEU A 203 -8.34 0.69 -14.13
C LEU A 203 -8.83 -0.75 -14.30
N VAL A 204 -10.15 -0.96 -14.38
CA VAL A 204 -10.77 -2.28 -14.44
C VAL A 204 -10.30 -3.08 -15.65
N ASP A 205 -10.13 -2.42 -16.80
CA ASP A 205 -9.63 -2.99 -18.04
C ASP A 205 -8.28 -3.71 -17.87
N LYS A 206 -7.36 -3.13 -17.10
CA LYS A 206 -6.05 -3.72 -16.79
C LYS A 206 -6.11 -4.69 -15.63
N MET A 207 -7.02 -4.46 -14.68
CA MET A 207 -7.20 -5.31 -13.51
C MET A 207 -7.70 -6.71 -13.89
N ILE A 208 -8.63 -6.81 -14.84
CA ILE A 208 -9.18 -8.10 -15.29
C ILE A 208 -8.17 -8.99 -16.02
N ASP A 209 -7.07 -8.39 -16.50
CA ASP A 209 -5.95 -9.08 -17.16
C ASP A 209 -4.94 -9.68 -16.18
N LEU A 210 -5.06 -9.38 -14.89
CA LEU A 210 -4.20 -9.97 -13.87
C LEU A 210 -4.56 -11.46 -13.66
N PRO A 211 -3.59 -12.31 -13.31
CA PRO A 211 -3.79 -13.75 -13.14
C PRO A 211 -4.40 -14.08 -11.77
N TRP A 212 -5.67 -13.71 -11.57
CA TRP A 212 -6.46 -14.05 -10.39
C TRP A 212 -6.70 -15.56 -10.25
N ASP A 213 -6.57 -16.08 -9.03
CA ASP A 213 -6.96 -17.47 -8.73
C ASP A 213 -8.46 -17.61 -8.40
N SER A 214 -8.94 -18.84 -8.24
CA SER A 214 -10.36 -19.12 -7.98
C SER A 214 -10.87 -18.53 -6.66
N GLU A 215 -10.01 -18.43 -5.65
CA GLU A 215 -10.38 -17.85 -4.34
C GLU A 215 -10.47 -16.33 -4.41
N GLU A 216 -9.63 -15.70 -5.22
CA GLU A 216 -9.66 -14.26 -5.43
C GLU A 216 -10.80 -13.87 -6.39
N GLU A 217 -11.05 -14.70 -7.42
CA GLU A 217 -12.04 -14.44 -8.46
C GLU A 217 -13.44 -14.23 -7.88
N LYS A 218 -13.84 -14.99 -6.85
CA LYS A 218 -15.17 -14.84 -6.24
C LYS A 218 -15.41 -13.42 -5.70
N HIS A 219 -14.37 -12.78 -5.16
CA HIS A 219 -14.42 -11.41 -4.65
C HIS A 219 -14.32 -10.38 -5.77
N LEU A 220 -13.56 -10.67 -6.84
CA LEU A 220 -13.51 -9.84 -8.04
C LEU A 220 -14.87 -9.81 -8.76
N HIS A 221 -15.50 -10.97 -8.94
CA HIS A 221 -16.84 -11.10 -9.50
C HIS A 221 -17.82 -10.24 -8.71
N LYS A 222 -17.90 -10.47 -7.39
CA LYS A 222 -18.80 -9.73 -6.50
C LYS A 222 -18.56 -8.22 -6.61
N SER A 223 -17.31 -7.77 -6.53
CA SER A 223 -16.97 -6.34 -6.58
C SER A 223 -17.39 -5.68 -7.90
N LEU A 224 -17.15 -6.33 -9.04
CA LEU A 224 -17.54 -5.77 -10.35
C LEU A 224 -19.04 -5.82 -10.59
N PHE A 225 -19.70 -6.87 -10.11
CA PHE A 225 -21.15 -7.03 -10.22
C PHE A 225 -21.91 -6.03 -9.34
N ASP A 226 -21.52 -5.90 -8.07
CA ASP A 226 -22.07 -4.90 -7.15
C ASP A 226 -21.84 -3.48 -7.68
N SER A 227 -20.64 -3.21 -8.22
CA SER A 227 -20.35 -1.93 -8.85
C SER A 227 -21.21 -1.64 -10.10
N ALA A 228 -21.61 -2.66 -10.86
CA ALA A 228 -22.52 -2.50 -11.99
C ALA A 228 -23.93 -2.12 -11.53
N HIS A 229 -24.37 -2.63 -10.36
CA HIS A 229 -25.62 -2.21 -9.72
C HIS A 229 -25.57 -0.76 -9.22
N GLU A 230 -24.48 -0.36 -8.58
CA GLU A 230 -24.32 1.00 -8.06
C GLU A 230 -24.12 2.04 -9.17
N MET A 231 -23.41 1.68 -10.24
CA MET A 231 -23.02 2.57 -11.33
C MET A 231 -23.36 1.96 -12.70
N PRO A 232 -24.65 1.88 -13.08
CA PRO A 232 -25.09 1.24 -14.33
C PRO A 232 -24.61 1.95 -15.60
N MET A 233 -24.19 3.22 -15.49
CA MET A 233 -23.60 3.99 -16.60
C MET A 233 -22.11 3.68 -16.83
N LYS A 234 -21.51 2.80 -16.03
CA LYS A 234 -20.11 2.38 -16.17
C LYS A 234 -20.05 0.97 -16.75
N PRO A 235 -19.03 0.64 -17.57
CA PRO A 235 -18.94 -0.67 -18.21
C PRO A 235 -18.44 -1.77 -17.26
N ASN A 236 -18.49 -1.61 -15.93
CA ASN A 236 -17.87 -2.54 -14.99
C ASN A 236 -18.45 -3.96 -15.10
N GLY A 237 -19.78 -4.08 -15.21
CA GLY A 237 -20.45 -5.35 -15.45
C GLY A 237 -20.07 -5.95 -16.81
N SER A 238 -20.01 -5.13 -17.86
CA SER A 238 -19.59 -5.59 -19.19
C SER A 238 -18.11 -6.04 -19.21
N LEU A 239 -17.23 -5.41 -18.41
CA LEU A 239 -15.85 -5.84 -18.23
C LEU A 239 -15.75 -7.15 -17.44
N LEU A 240 -16.69 -7.45 -16.54
CA LEU A 240 -16.80 -8.77 -15.91
C LEU A 240 -17.18 -9.84 -16.94
N VAL A 241 -18.05 -9.54 -17.91
CA VAL A 241 -18.31 -10.47 -19.03
C VAL A 241 -17.04 -10.70 -19.86
N VAL A 242 -16.31 -9.62 -20.19
CA VAL A 242 -15.02 -9.72 -20.89
C VAL A 242 -14.01 -10.57 -20.12
N TYR A 243 -13.96 -10.45 -18.79
CA TYR A 243 -13.08 -11.26 -17.93
C TYR A 243 -13.30 -12.76 -18.14
N TYR A 244 -14.55 -13.20 -18.23
CA TYR A 244 -14.90 -14.61 -18.46
C TYR A 244 -14.67 -15.04 -19.91
N LEU A 245 -15.02 -14.19 -20.89
CA LEU A 245 -14.78 -14.48 -22.31
C LEU A 245 -13.28 -14.67 -22.61
N ARG A 246 -12.42 -13.81 -22.05
CA ARG A 246 -10.94 -13.92 -22.21
C ARG A 246 -10.37 -15.20 -21.62
N ARG A 247 -11.11 -15.85 -20.71
CA ARG A 247 -10.74 -17.12 -20.08
C ARG A 247 -11.49 -18.32 -20.69
N TYR A 248 -12.16 -18.14 -21.82
CA TYR A 248 -12.94 -19.18 -22.52
C TYR A 248 -14.07 -19.78 -21.68
N ARG A 249 -14.57 -19.02 -20.70
CA ARG A 249 -15.64 -19.42 -19.78
C ARG A 249 -16.97 -18.84 -20.24
N TYR A 250 -17.49 -19.41 -21.33
CA TYR A 250 -18.64 -18.86 -22.05
C TYR A 250 -19.95 -18.96 -21.29
N LEU A 251 -20.14 -20.03 -20.50
CA LEU A 251 -21.36 -20.22 -19.72
C LEU A 251 -21.47 -19.13 -18.65
N GLU A 252 -20.39 -18.88 -17.91
CA GLU A 252 -20.33 -17.86 -16.88
C GLU A 252 -20.45 -16.45 -17.48
N ALA A 253 -19.82 -16.20 -18.63
CA ALA A 253 -19.99 -14.94 -19.36
C ALA A 253 -21.46 -14.69 -19.72
N TYR A 254 -22.16 -15.72 -20.20
CA TYR A 254 -23.58 -15.65 -20.54
C TYR A 254 -24.48 -15.47 -19.30
N GLU A 255 -24.21 -16.19 -18.21
CA GLU A 255 -24.96 -16.05 -16.95
C GLU A 255 -24.85 -14.64 -16.36
N VAL A 256 -23.64 -14.06 -16.40
CA VAL A 256 -23.42 -12.67 -16.00
C VAL A 256 -24.17 -11.71 -16.92
N ASP A 257 -24.05 -11.84 -18.25
CA ASP A 257 -24.76 -10.99 -19.21
C ASP A 257 -26.29 -11.01 -18.98
N ARG A 258 -26.87 -12.20 -18.81
CA ARG A 258 -28.30 -12.36 -18.51
C ARG A 258 -28.69 -11.70 -17.18
N SER A 259 -27.83 -11.77 -16.19
CA SER A 259 -28.06 -11.14 -14.88
C SER A 259 -27.98 -9.61 -14.97
N LEU A 260 -27.03 -9.08 -15.74
CA LEU A 260 -26.90 -7.65 -16.04
C LEU A 260 -28.15 -7.11 -16.76
N GLN A 261 -28.59 -7.79 -17.83
CA GLN A 261 -29.80 -7.43 -18.58
C GLN A 261 -31.05 -7.33 -17.70
N LYS A 262 -31.23 -8.27 -16.76
CA LYS A 262 -32.41 -8.30 -15.88
C LYS A 262 -32.54 -7.03 -15.04
N PHE A 263 -31.45 -6.54 -14.44
CA PHE A 263 -31.55 -5.32 -13.64
C PHE A 263 -31.44 -4.04 -14.47
N GLU A 264 -30.69 -4.05 -15.58
CA GLU A 264 -30.66 -2.91 -16.51
C GLU A 264 -32.07 -2.58 -17.00
N GLN A 265 -32.86 -3.60 -17.36
CA GLN A 265 -34.26 -3.43 -17.74
C GLN A 265 -35.09 -2.74 -16.64
N LYS A 266 -34.92 -3.16 -15.39
CA LYS A 266 -35.60 -2.56 -14.23
C LYS A 266 -35.20 -1.08 -14.01
N ILE A 267 -33.95 -0.73 -14.31
CA ILE A 267 -33.45 0.66 -14.21
C ILE A 267 -34.02 1.51 -15.34
N LEU A 268 -34.09 0.97 -16.57
CA LEU A 268 -34.58 1.67 -17.75
C LEU A 268 -36.04 2.12 -17.62
N GLU A 269 -36.87 1.39 -16.85
CA GLU A 269 -38.27 1.74 -16.61
C GLU A 269 -38.45 3.04 -15.81
N ASN A 270 -37.47 3.44 -14.99
CA ASN A 270 -37.61 4.50 -13.99
C ASN A 270 -36.59 5.64 -14.14
N THR A 271 -35.84 5.70 -15.24
CA THR A 271 -34.73 6.64 -15.42
C THR A 271 -34.95 7.65 -16.55
N THR A 272 -34.11 8.67 -16.62
CA THR A 272 -34.17 9.69 -17.67
C THR A 272 -33.62 9.14 -18.99
N GLU A 273 -34.07 9.68 -20.13
CA GLU A 273 -33.62 9.21 -21.44
C GLU A 273 -32.10 9.37 -21.66
N GLU A 274 -31.48 10.37 -21.05
CA GLU A 274 -30.02 10.53 -21.08
C GLU A 274 -29.31 9.33 -20.44
N ILE A 275 -29.74 8.93 -19.23
CA ILE A 275 -29.17 7.79 -18.51
C ILE A 275 -29.49 6.49 -19.25
N ALA A 276 -30.73 6.35 -19.71
CA ALA A 276 -31.19 5.19 -20.46
C ALA A 276 -30.38 4.97 -21.75
N SER A 277 -30.08 6.05 -22.50
CA SER A 277 -29.28 5.97 -23.72
C SER A 277 -27.89 5.41 -23.48
N LYS A 278 -27.23 5.83 -22.38
CA LYS A 278 -25.90 5.35 -21.99
C LYS A 278 -25.92 3.88 -21.60
N ILE A 279 -26.91 3.47 -20.79
CA ILE A 279 -27.08 2.06 -20.39
C ILE A 279 -27.30 1.18 -21.62
N ARG A 280 -28.21 1.57 -22.54
CA ARG A 280 -28.47 0.82 -23.78
C ARG A 280 -27.22 0.75 -24.68
N ALA A 281 -26.41 1.81 -24.74
CA ALA A 281 -25.16 1.78 -25.52
C ALA A 281 -24.16 0.76 -24.96
N ILE A 282 -24.01 0.70 -23.63
CA ILE A 282 -23.13 -0.28 -22.95
C ILE A 282 -23.67 -1.71 -23.15
N ALA A 283 -24.97 -1.91 -23.01
CA ALA A 283 -25.62 -3.20 -23.20
C ALA A 283 -25.44 -3.72 -24.63
N ARG A 284 -25.69 -2.87 -25.65
CA ARG A 284 -25.47 -3.24 -27.07
C ARG A 284 -24.03 -3.61 -27.37
N TRP A 285 -23.07 -2.88 -26.80
CA TRP A 285 -21.65 -3.22 -26.95
C TRP A 285 -21.34 -4.60 -26.34
N ARG A 286 -21.87 -4.89 -25.15
CA ARG A 286 -21.72 -6.19 -24.48
C ARG A 286 -22.38 -7.32 -25.26
N GLU A 287 -23.60 -7.12 -25.76
CA GLU A 287 -24.32 -8.08 -26.61
C GLU A 287 -23.53 -8.43 -27.87
N SER A 288 -22.93 -7.43 -28.53
CA SER A 288 -22.08 -7.68 -29.70
C SER A 288 -20.87 -8.56 -29.37
N LEU A 289 -20.27 -8.39 -28.18
CA LEU A 289 -19.16 -9.24 -27.75
C LEU A 289 -19.63 -10.67 -27.51
N VAL A 290 -20.69 -10.84 -26.70
CA VAL A 290 -21.23 -12.17 -26.36
C VAL A 290 -21.64 -12.91 -27.64
N PHE A 291 -22.32 -12.23 -28.57
CA PHE A 291 -22.71 -12.81 -29.85
C PHE A 291 -21.49 -13.26 -30.68
N CYS A 292 -20.48 -12.40 -30.85
CA CYS A 292 -19.27 -12.76 -31.59
C CYS A 292 -18.51 -13.95 -30.98
N PHE A 293 -18.43 -14.04 -29.65
CA PHE A 293 -17.66 -15.12 -29.01
C PHE A 293 -18.44 -16.42 -28.85
N ILE A 294 -19.78 -16.38 -28.72
CA ILE A 294 -20.59 -17.60 -28.53
C ILE A 294 -20.99 -18.23 -29.87
N THR A 295 -21.21 -17.45 -30.93
CA THR A 295 -21.63 -18.00 -32.24
C THR A 295 -20.48 -18.63 -33.05
N HIS A 296 -19.23 -18.42 -32.63
CA HIS A 296 -18.03 -18.98 -33.24
C HIS A 296 -17.45 -20.18 -32.49
N VAL A 297 -18.15 -20.69 -31.47
CA VAL A 297 -17.84 -21.92 -30.70
C VAL A 297 -18.85 -23.00 -31.06
#